data_AF-A0A7V2UG53-F1
#
_entry.id   AF-A0A7V2UG53-F1
#
_cell.length_a   1.000
_cell.length_b   1.000
_cell.length_c   1.000
_cell.angle_alpha   90.00
_cell.angle_beta   90.00
_cell.angle_gamma   90.00
#
_symmetry.space_group_name_H-M   'P 1'
#
loop_
_entity.id
_entity.type
_entity.pdbx_description
1 polymer ?
#
loop_
_entity_poly.entity_id
_entity_poly.type
_entity_poly.pdbx_seq_one_letter_code
_entity_poly.pdbx_strand_id
1 'polypeptide(L)'
;EVRADQYGIRTQVQMDGQAIKFEIVREARIELEAPLPQDVLCGVSTLTPLDLAASKLLANSDRQADDGVFSRDVIDLAMMSLRLPALRAALAKAQAAYGSAVERDLAKAIDRMQNRPGWLERCMQAMAMDMPKALLCQKIRALRRVVPAAA
;
A
#
# COMPACT_ATOMS: atom_id res chain seq x y z
N GLU A 1 20.95 -7.56 -15.89
CA GLU A 1 21.21 -6.29 -16.60
C GLU A 1 20.53 -5.16 -15.84
N VAL A 2 21.22 -4.04 -15.64
CA VAL A 2 20.65 -2.87 -14.95
C VAL A 2 19.82 -2.07 -15.94
N ARG A 3 18.56 -1.76 -15.57
CA ARG A 3 17.69 -0.87 -16.34
C ARG A 3 17.51 0.44 -15.57
N ALA A 4 17.85 1.57 -16.19
CA ALA A 4 17.71 2.89 -15.58
C ALA A 4 16.91 3.81 -16.50
N ASP A 5 15.96 4.55 -15.92
CA ASP A 5 15.12 5.54 -16.59
C ASP A 5 14.82 6.73 -15.66
N GLN A 6 13.98 7.67 -16.11
CA GLN A 6 13.62 8.87 -15.34
C GLN A 6 12.87 8.60 -14.02
N TYR A 7 12.34 7.37 -13.84
CA TYR A 7 11.58 6.96 -12.66
C TYR A 7 12.40 6.12 -11.69
N GLY A 8 13.53 5.55 -12.12
CA GLY A 8 14.39 4.79 -11.23
C GLY A 8 15.36 3.83 -11.89
N ILE A 9 16.00 3.03 -11.05
CA ILE A 9 16.97 2.00 -11.41
C ILE A 9 16.42 0.65 -10.95
N ARG A 10 16.44 -0.35 -11.83
CA ARG A 10 15.93 -1.71 -11.60
C ARG A 10 16.98 -2.72 -11.97
N THR A 11 17.27 -3.62 -11.05
CA THR A 11 18.27 -4.68 -11.24
C THR A 11 17.91 -5.90 -10.39
N GLN A 12 18.78 -6.89 -10.40
CA GLN A 12 18.74 -8.02 -9.46
C GLN A 12 20.06 -8.07 -8.71
N VAL A 13 19.99 -8.36 -7.42
CA VAL A 13 21.16 -8.66 -6.58
C VAL A 13 21.15 -10.16 -6.27
N GLN A 14 22.33 -10.75 -6.14
CA GLN A 14 22.47 -12.16 -5.80
C GLN A 14 22.72 -12.29 -4.30
N MET A 15 21.94 -13.13 -3.63
CA MET A 15 22.11 -13.48 -2.22
C MET A 15 21.80 -14.95 -2.05
N ASP A 16 22.73 -15.72 -1.47
CA ASP A 16 22.59 -17.16 -1.24
C ASP A 16 22.13 -17.97 -2.48
N GLY A 17 22.66 -17.60 -3.65
CA GLY A 17 22.32 -18.23 -4.94
C GLY A 17 20.93 -17.87 -5.47
N GLN A 18 20.21 -16.95 -4.83
CA GLN A 18 18.92 -16.44 -5.26
C GLN A 18 19.02 -15.02 -5.81
N ALA A 19 18.40 -14.81 -6.97
CA ALA A 19 18.21 -13.48 -7.53
C ALA A 19 17.09 -12.74 -6.77
N ILE A 20 17.45 -11.68 -6.06
CA ILE A 20 16.52 -10.77 -5.40
C ILE A 20 16.30 -9.55 -6.29
N LYS A 21 15.05 -9.27 -6.63
CA LYS A 21 14.67 -8.06 -7.37
C LYS A 21 14.99 -6.82 -6.51
N PHE A 22 15.74 -5.88 -7.09
CA PHE A 22 16.15 -4.65 -6.41
C PHE A 22 15.78 -3.42 -7.26
N GLU A 23 15.14 -2.43 -6.63
CA GLU A 23 14.72 -1.20 -7.28
C GLU A 23 15.07 0.02 -6.44
N ILE A 24 15.62 1.05 -7.08
CA ILE A 24 15.73 2.41 -6.54
C ILE A 24 14.70 3.24 -7.29
N VAL A 25 13.70 3.75 -6.59
CA VAL A 25 12.59 4.50 -7.20
C VAL A 25 12.72 5.97 -6.85
N ARG A 26 12.58 6.84 -7.85
CA ARG A 26 12.40 8.27 -7.63
C ARG A 26 10.92 8.53 -7.34
N GLU A 27 10.58 8.71 -6.07
CA GLU A 27 9.25 9.19 -5.69
C GLU A 27 9.17 10.69 -5.95
N ALA A 28 8.29 11.08 -6.87
CA ALA A 28 8.11 12.46 -7.30
C ALA A 28 6.70 13.00 -7.00
N ARG A 29 5.80 12.15 -6.48
CA ARG A 29 4.41 12.50 -6.21
C ARG A 29 4.25 13.17 -4.85
N ILE A 30 5.02 12.74 -3.86
CA ILE A 30 5.01 13.26 -2.49
C ILE A 30 6.45 13.42 -1.98
N GLU A 31 6.65 14.36 -1.07
CA GLU A 31 7.89 14.49 -0.32
C GLU A 31 7.93 13.46 0.82
N LEU A 32 8.95 12.62 0.83
CA LEU A 32 9.18 11.62 1.87
C LEU A 32 9.90 12.28 3.05
N GLU A 33 9.42 12.01 4.26
CA GLU A 33 10.05 12.52 5.48
C GLU A 33 11.40 11.86 5.72
N ALA A 34 12.32 12.63 6.29
CA ALA A 34 13.58 12.06 6.75
C ALA A 34 13.29 11.01 7.84
N PRO A 35 13.80 9.78 7.70
CA PRO A 35 13.58 8.73 8.69
C PRO A 35 14.20 9.10 10.03
N LEU A 36 13.48 8.82 11.12
CA LEU A 36 13.95 9.04 12.49
C LEU A 36 14.69 7.79 13.00
N PRO A 37 15.40 7.86 14.14
CA PRO A 37 16.13 6.71 14.67
C PRO A 37 15.26 5.46 14.90
N GLN A 38 13.98 5.62 15.23
CA GLN A 38 13.06 4.48 15.35
C GLN A 38 12.62 3.86 14.01
N ASP A 39 12.85 4.56 12.90
CA ASP A 39 12.53 4.09 11.55
C ASP A 39 13.72 3.34 10.92
N VAL A 40 14.71 2.91 11.72
CA VAL A 40 15.86 2.12 11.28
C VAL A 40 15.68 0.66 11.71
N LEU A 41 15.67 -0.26 10.75
CA LEU A 41 15.59 -1.70 10.98
C LEU A 41 16.87 -2.37 10.51
N CYS A 42 17.57 -3.06 11.41
CA CYS A 42 18.84 -3.74 11.12
C CYS A 42 19.89 -2.83 10.44
N GLY A 43 19.94 -1.55 10.83
CA GLY A 43 20.85 -0.57 10.24
C GLY A 43 20.40 0.02 8.89
N VAL A 44 19.21 -0.33 8.41
CA VAL A 44 18.62 0.18 7.17
C VAL A 44 17.48 1.14 7.51
N SER A 45 17.57 2.38 7.03
CA SER A 45 16.49 3.36 7.15
C SER A 45 15.27 2.93 6.35
N THR A 46 14.09 3.08 6.94
CA THR A 46 12.79 2.74 6.34
C THR A 46 11.91 3.98 6.19
N LEU A 47 10.85 3.89 5.40
CA LEU A 47 9.85 4.95 5.35
C LEU A 47 9.16 5.10 6.71
N THR A 48 8.83 6.34 7.07
CA THR A 48 7.96 6.59 8.21
C THR A 48 6.62 5.87 8.01
N PRO A 49 5.88 5.52 9.09
CA PRO A 49 4.55 4.93 8.95
C PRO A 49 3.57 5.79 8.14
N LEU A 50 3.76 7.12 8.16
CA LEU A 50 2.96 8.06 7.38
C LEU A 50 3.23 7.90 5.87
N ASP A 51 4.50 7.91 5.47
CA ASP A 51 4.89 7.77 4.06
C ASP A 51 4.62 6.38 3.50
N LEU A 52 4.80 5.36 4.35
CA LEU A 52 4.48 3.99 3.99
C LEU A 52 2.98 3.81 3.69
N ALA A 53 2.11 4.50 4.43
CA ALA A 53 0.67 4.47 4.20
C ALA A 53 0.25 5.36 3.02
N ALA A 54 0.82 6.57 2.89
CA ALA A 54 0.56 7.46 1.77
C ALA A 54 0.95 6.80 0.44
N SER A 55 2.10 6.13 0.39
CA SER A 55 2.57 5.39 -0.79
C SER A 55 1.63 4.24 -1.18
N LYS A 56 1.07 3.51 -0.20
CA LYS A 56 0.07 2.46 -0.46
C LYS A 56 -1.24 3.02 -0.99
N LEU A 57 -1.66 4.18 -0.49
CA LEU A 57 -2.85 4.88 -0.99
C LEU A 57 -2.67 5.32 -2.45
N LEU A 58 -1.50 5.87 -2.80
CA LEU A 58 -1.19 6.22 -4.19
C LEU A 58 -1.14 4.99 -5.10
N ALA A 59 -0.44 3.93 -4.68
CA ALA A 59 -0.40 2.68 -5.43
C ALA A 59 -1.79 2.06 -5.61
N ASN A 60 -2.65 2.10 -4.58
CA ASN A 60 -4.04 1.69 -4.70
C ASN A 60 -4.79 2.54 -5.74
N SER A 61 -4.63 3.86 -5.72
CA SER A 61 -5.25 4.74 -6.72
C SER A 61 -4.80 4.39 -8.14
N ASP A 62 -3.52 4.06 -8.34
CA ASP A 62 -2.95 3.70 -9.65
C ASP A 62 -3.55 2.40 -10.21
N ARG A 63 -3.80 1.39 -9.37
CA ARG A 63 -4.04 0.02 -9.85
C ARG A 63 -5.10 -0.79 -9.11
N GLN A 64 -5.97 -0.19 -8.29
CA GLN A 64 -6.99 -0.95 -7.54
C GLN A 64 -7.91 -1.80 -8.42
N ALA A 65 -8.13 -1.39 -9.68
CA ALA A 65 -8.98 -2.09 -10.63
C ALA A 65 -8.30 -3.32 -11.27
N ASP A 66 -6.97 -3.41 -11.21
CA ASP A 66 -6.20 -4.51 -11.79
C ASP A 66 -6.28 -5.76 -10.90
N ASP A 67 -6.78 -6.87 -11.47
CA ASP A 67 -6.83 -8.16 -10.77
C ASP A 67 -5.45 -8.79 -10.61
N GLY A 68 -4.49 -8.45 -11.48
CA GLY A 68 -3.13 -8.98 -11.44
C GLY A 68 -2.33 -8.57 -10.21
N VAL A 69 -2.74 -7.51 -9.52
CA VAL A 69 -2.10 -7.06 -8.26
C VAL A 69 -2.75 -7.67 -7.01
N PHE A 70 -3.81 -8.46 -7.17
CA PHE A 70 -4.51 -9.14 -6.07
C PHE A 70 -4.91 -8.22 -4.91
N SER A 71 -5.27 -6.96 -5.20
CA SER A 71 -5.66 -5.96 -4.20
C SER A 71 -4.64 -5.79 -3.06
N ARG A 72 -3.36 -6.05 -3.33
CA ARG A 72 -2.29 -6.05 -2.33
C ARG A 72 -2.16 -4.71 -1.62
N ASP A 73 -2.31 -3.59 -2.33
CA ASP A 73 -2.13 -2.25 -1.75
C ASP A 73 -3.14 -1.93 -0.64
N VAL A 74 -4.43 -2.23 -0.85
CA VAL A 74 -5.47 -2.02 0.18
C VAL A 74 -5.35 -3.04 1.33
N ILE A 75 -4.92 -4.27 1.05
CA ILE A 75 -4.65 -5.29 2.08
C ILE A 75 -3.49 -4.84 2.96
N ASP A 76 -2.36 -4.44 2.36
CA ASP A 76 -1.19 -4.01 3.11
C ASP A 76 -1.50 -2.75 3.95
N LEU A 77 -2.29 -1.82 3.41
CA LEU A 77 -2.75 -0.64 4.15
C LEU A 77 -3.61 -1.04 5.36
N ALA A 78 -4.50 -2.02 5.19
CA ALA A 78 -5.32 -2.55 6.27
C ALA A 78 -4.46 -3.26 7.35
N MET A 79 -3.42 -3.98 6.92
CA MET A 79 -2.52 -4.70 7.81
C MET A 79 -1.68 -3.78 8.68
N MET A 80 -1.34 -2.56 8.20
CA MET A 80 -0.67 -1.54 9.02
C MET A 80 -1.46 -1.17 10.28
N SER A 81 -2.77 -1.41 10.33
CA SER A 81 -3.61 -1.24 11.52
C SER A 81 -3.47 0.15 12.18
N LEU A 82 -3.31 1.18 11.35
CA LEU A 82 -3.08 2.55 11.82
C LEU A 82 -4.25 3.09 12.64
N ARG A 83 -3.93 3.87 13.68
CA ARG A 83 -4.93 4.70 14.37
C ARG A 83 -5.56 5.69 13.39
N LEU A 84 -6.85 5.99 13.60
CA LEU A 84 -7.61 6.85 12.68
C LEU A 84 -6.94 8.21 12.37
N PRO A 85 -6.35 8.96 13.33
CA PRO A 85 -5.68 10.21 12.99
C PRO A 85 -4.46 10.02 12.06
N ALA A 86 -3.70 8.93 12.23
CA ALA A 86 -2.56 8.62 11.37
C ALA A 86 -3.00 8.23 9.96
N LEU A 87 -4.07 7.43 9.84
CA LEU A 87 -4.65 7.08 8.54
C LEU A 87 -5.21 8.32 7.82
N ARG A 88 -5.82 9.27 8.54
CA ARG A 88 -6.27 10.56 7.97
C ARG A 88 -5.11 11.42 7.49
N ALA A 89 -4.01 11.47 8.25
CA ALA A 89 -2.81 12.19 7.82
C ALA A 89 -2.20 11.58 6.54
N ALA A 90 -2.14 10.24 6.46
CA ALA A 90 -1.67 9.55 5.26
C ALA A 90 -2.58 9.82 4.05
N LEU A 91 -3.90 9.83 4.26
CA LEU A 91 -4.87 10.20 3.24
C LEU A 91 -4.64 11.63 2.76
N ALA A 92 -4.52 12.60 3.66
CA ALA A 92 -4.27 14.00 3.31
C ALA A 92 -2.96 14.16 2.52
N LYS A 93 -1.89 13.44 2.92
CA LYS A 93 -0.60 13.45 2.23
C LYS A 93 -0.71 12.88 0.82
N ALA A 94 -1.42 11.75 0.63
CA ALA A 94 -1.67 11.20 -0.70
C ALA A 94 -2.59 12.09 -1.56
N GLN A 95 -3.57 12.75 -0.95
CA GLN A 95 -4.46 13.71 -1.61
C GLN A 95 -3.71 14.95 -2.12
N ALA A 96 -2.57 15.32 -1.54
CA ALA A 96 -1.73 16.38 -2.09
C ALA A 96 -1.22 16.06 -3.51
N ALA A 97 -1.09 14.77 -3.86
CA ALA A 97 -0.69 14.34 -5.20
C ALA A 97 -1.89 14.12 -6.14
N TYR A 98 -2.89 13.34 -5.72
CA TYR A 98 -3.98 12.88 -6.59
C TYR A 98 -5.36 13.47 -6.25
N GLY A 99 -5.43 14.40 -5.31
CA GLY A 99 -6.69 15.01 -4.86
C GLY A 99 -7.67 13.98 -4.33
N SER A 100 -8.97 14.25 -4.52
CA SER A 100 -10.05 13.39 -4.02
C SER A 100 -10.14 12.02 -4.69
N ALA A 101 -9.33 11.73 -5.72
CA ALA A 101 -9.29 10.40 -6.35
C ALA A 101 -8.85 9.32 -5.36
N VAL A 102 -7.88 9.62 -4.50
CA VAL A 102 -7.33 8.67 -3.51
C VAL A 102 -8.43 8.07 -2.64
N GLU A 103 -9.34 8.92 -2.17
CA GLU A 103 -10.44 8.53 -1.30
C GLU A 103 -11.49 7.69 -2.05
N ARG A 104 -11.87 8.13 -3.27
CA ARG A 104 -12.81 7.39 -4.12
C ARG A 104 -12.27 6.01 -4.49
N ASP A 105 -10.99 5.92 -4.82
CA ASP A 105 -10.37 4.66 -5.25
C ASP A 105 -10.11 3.74 -4.06
N LEU A 106 -9.84 4.27 -2.87
CA LEU A 106 -9.87 3.50 -1.62
C LEU A 106 -11.28 2.93 -1.36
N ALA A 107 -12.34 3.73 -1.55
CA ALA A 107 -13.71 3.28 -1.39
C ALA A 107 -14.03 2.11 -2.34
N LYS A 108 -13.70 2.25 -3.63
CA LYS A 108 -13.88 1.20 -4.64
C LYS A 108 -13.12 -0.08 -4.29
N ALA A 109 -11.87 0.05 -3.83
CA ALA A 109 -11.07 -1.09 -3.41
C ALA A 109 -11.74 -1.83 -2.25
N ILE A 110 -12.20 -1.10 -1.23
CA ILE A 110 -12.93 -1.67 -0.08
C ILE A 110 -14.21 -2.38 -0.54
N ASP A 111 -15.01 -1.75 -1.40
CA ASP A 111 -16.24 -2.34 -1.94
C ASP A 111 -15.96 -3.61 -2.72
N ARG A 112 -14.92 -3.62 -3.56
CA ARG A 112 -14.52 -4.80 -4.32
C ARG A 112 -14.16 -5.96 -3.41
N MET A 113 -13.43 -5.70 -2.33
CA MET A 113 -13.07 -6.74 -1.35
C MET A 113 -14.29 -7.30 -0.59
N GLN A 114 -15.35 -6.50 -0.42
CA GLN A 114 -16.54 -6.89 0.33
C GLN A 114 -17.61 -7.56 -0.53
N ASN A 115 -17.80 -7.05 -1.74
CA ASN A 115 -18.96 -7.36 -2.57
C ASN A 115 -18.64 -8.36 -3.69
N ARG A 116 -17.35 -8.66 -3.95
CA ARG A 116 -16.97 -9.68 -4.94
C ARG A 116 -16.81 -11.05 -4.27
N PRO A 117 -17.69 -12.03 -4.54
CA PRO A 117 -17.63 -13.34 -3.91
C PRO A 117 -16.30 -14.05 -4.18
N GLY A 118 -15.68 -14.59 -3.13
CA GLY A 118 -14.43 -15.36 -3.20
C GLY A 118 -13.17 -14.56 -3.56
N TRP A 119 -13.27 -13.24 -3.77
CA TRP A 119 -12.10 -12.44 -4.17
C TRP A 119 -11.09 -12.31 -3.05
N LEU A 120 -11.53 -12.03 -1.83
CA LEU A 120 -10.64 -11.91 -0.68
C LEU A 120 -9.85 -13.21 -0.43
N GLU A 121 -10.49 -14.37 -0.55
CA GLU A 121 -9.83 -15.68 -0.44
C GLU A 121 -8.76 -15.89 -1.51
N ARG A 122 -9.06 -15.49 -2.77
CA ARG A 122 -8.07 -15.54 -3.84
C ARG A 122 -6.88 -14.63 -3.56
N CYS A 123 -7.10 -13.42 -3.05
CA CYS A 123 -6.03 -12.52 -2.63
C CYS A 123 -5.18 -13.15 -1.51
N MET A 124 -5.83 -13.70 -0.49
CA MET A 124 -5.14 -14.37 0.63
C MET A 124 -4.29 -15.55 0.17
N GLN A 125 -4.81 -16.37 -0.75
CA GLN A 125 -4.07 -17.49 -1.34
C GLN A 125 -2.88 -17.01 -2.16
N ALA A 126 -3.08 -16.01 -3.03
CA ALA A 126 -2.02 -15.45 -3.87
C ALA A 126 -0.90 -14.78 -3.05
N MET A 127 -1.23 -14.26 -1.87
CA MET A 127 -0.29 -13.63 -0.94
C MET A 127 0.22 -14.58 0.16
N ALA A 128 -0.14 -15.87 0.10
CA ALA A 128 0.22 -16.89 1.09
C ALA A 128 -0.06 -16.44 2.55
N MET A 129 -1.20 -15.82 2.77
CA MET A 129 -1.55 -15.25 4.08
C MET A 129 -2.00 -16.33 5.06
N ASP A 130 -1.36 -16.37 6.22
CA ASP A 130 -1.77 -17.21 7.35
C ASP A 130 -2.52 -16.36 8.39
N MET A 131 -3.80 -16.10 8.13
CA MET A 131 -4.69 -15.43 9.10
C MET A 131 -6.17 -15.72 8.82
N PRO A 132 -7.06 -15.58 9.82
CA PRO A 132 -8.49 -15.73 9.59
C PRO A 132 -9.04 -14.67 8.62
N LYS A 133 -9.80 -15.11 7.60
CA LYS A 133 -10.48 -14.21 6.64
C LYS A 133 -11.31 -13.14 7.36
N ALA A 134 -12.02 -13.50 8.42
CA ALA A 134 -12.86 -12.57 9.18
C ALA A 134 -12.06 -11.42 9.80
N LEU A 135 -10.84 -11.68 10.29
CA LEU A 135 -9.96 -10.66 10.84
C LEU A 135 -9.46 -9.72 9.74
N LEU A 136 -9.12 -10.25 8.57
CA LEU A 136 -8.71 -9.42 7.42
C LEU A 136 -9.89 -8.56 6.91
N CYS A 137 -11.08 -9.14 6.78
CA CYS A 137 -12.32 -8.41 6.48
C CYS A 137 -12.54 -7.24 7.45
N GLN A 138 -12.35 -7.47 8.76
CA GLN A 138 -12.50 -6.44 9.78
C GLN A 138 -11.49 -5.30 9.60
N LYS A 139 -10.21 -5.63 9.36
CA LYS A 139 -9.17 -4.62 9.11
C LYS A 139 -9.46 -3.79 7.86
N ILE A 140 -9.88 -4.42 6.76
CA ILE A 140 -10.25 -3.74 5.51
C ILE A 140 -11.47 -2.82 5.75
N ARG A 141 -12.49 -3.30 6.45
CA ARG A 141 -13.67 -2.49 6.84
C ARG A 141 -13.29 -1.26 7.66
N ALA A 142 -12.30 -1.36 8.54
CA ALA A 142 -11.86 -0.25 9.37
C ALA A 142 -11.31 0.93 8.56
N LEU A 143 -10.74 0.67 7.36
CA LEU A 143 -10.27 1.73 6.45
C LEU A 143 -11.41 2.64 5.97
N ARG A 144 -12.65 2.15 5.93
CA ARG A 144 -13.81 2.94 5.50
C ARG A 144 -14.07 4.15 6.39
N ARG A 145 -13.51 4.20 7.60
CA ARG A 145 -13.62 5.34 8.54
C ARG A 145 -12.96 6.64 8.04
N VAL A 146 -12.11 6.56 7.02
CA VAL A 146 -11.52 7.75 6.37
C VAL A 146 -12.16 8.09 5.04
N VAL A 147 -13.14 7.29 4.59
CA VAL A 147 -13.94 7.56 3.41
C VAL A 147 -15.27 8.15 3.89
N PRO A 148 -15.70 9.33 3.42
CA PRO A 148 -17.01 9.88 3.71
C PRO A 148 -18.11 8.96 3.19
N ALA A 149 -19.26 8.96 3.87
CA ALA A 149 -20.44 8.26 3.37
C ALA A 149 -20.81 8.81 1.99
N ALA A 150 -21.19 7.93 1.05
CA ALA A 150 -21.75 8.37 -0.22
C ALA A 150 -22.97 9.27 0.08
N ALA A 151 -22.93 10.50 -0.44
CA ALA A 151 -24.06 11.42 -0.40
C ALA A 151 -25.19 10.94 -1.32
#